data_AF-A0A2A5SEH0-F1
#
_entry.id   AF-A0A2A5SEH0-F1
#
_cell.length_a   1.000
_cell.length_b   1.000
_cell.length_c   1.000
_cell.angle_alpha   90.00
_cell.angle_beta   90.00
_cell.angle_gamma   90.00
#
_symmetry.space_group_name_H-M   'P 1'
#
loop_
_entity.id
_entity.type
_entity.pdbx_description
1 polymer ?
#
loop_
_entity_poly.entity_id
_entity_poly.type
_entity_poly.pdbx_seq_one_letter_code
_entity_poly.pdbx_strand_id
1 'polypeptide(L)'
;MTDAKGRQLKVHKLTCPAKNVTIKKQFRIDTVEGTMPREDGDICIASYMNFLITNKGVIVPQYGDENDALALKQVQEMFPDREIVGVNTVEVVYGGGNIHCITQQEPKAK
;
A
#
# COMPACT_ATOMS: atom_id res chain seq x y z
N MET A 1 18.91 -16.01 -1.56
CA MET A 1 18.15 -16.02 -0.29
C MET A 1 17.22 -17.21 -0.34
N THR A 2 17.15 -17.99 0.74
CA THR A 2 16.36 -19.22 0.83
C THR A 2 15.32 -19.10 1.95
N ASP A 3 14.20 -19.82 1.82
CA ASP A 3 13.23 -19.94 2.91
C ASP A 3 13.62 -21.02 3.93
N ALA A 4 12.81 -21.20 4.97
CA ALA A 4 13.04 -22.19 6.03
C ALA A 4 13.04 -23.66 5.56
N LYS A 5 12.61 -23.94 4.32
CA LYS A 5 12.65 -25.28 3.70
C LYS A 5 13.74 -25.40 2.63
N GLY A 6 14.65 -24.41 2.54
CA GLY A 6 15.75 -24.40 1.57
C GLY A 6 15.34 -24.09 0.13
N ARG A 7 14.09 -23.67 -0.12
CA ARG A 7 13.67 -23.26 -1.46
C ARG A 7 14.27 -21.89 -1.76
N GLN A 8 14.81 -21.72 -2.96
CA GLN A 8 15.27 -20.41 -3.42
C GLN A 8 14.07 -19.46 -3.57
N LEU A 9 14.16 -18.26 -2.99
CA LEU A 9 13.08 -17.28 -3.10
C LEU A 9 12.90 -16.84 -4.55
N LYS A 10 11.68 -16.96 -5.06
CA LYS A 10 11.24 -16.31 -6.29
C LYS A 10 10.77 -14.90 -5.95
N VAL A 11 11.48 -13.88 -6.45
CA VAL A 11 11.19 -12.48 -6.15
C VAL A 11 10.41 -11.86 -7.31
N HIS A 12 9.20 -11.40 -7.03
CA HIS A 12 8.37 -10.66 -7.97
C HIS A 12 8.55 -9.17 -7.74
N LYS A 13 8.81 -8.40 -8.81
CA LYS A 13 8.97 -6.94 -8.72
C LYS A 13 7.60 -6.28 -8.63
N LEU A 14 7.53 -5.19 -7.86
CA LEU A 14 6.39 -4.28 -7.83
C LEU A 14 6.93 -2.86 -8.03
N THR A 15 6.24 -2.07 -8.85
CA THR A 15 6.58 -0.68 -9.09
C THR A 15 6.39 0.19 -7.84
N CYS A 16 7.00 1.37 -7.84
CA CYS A 16 6.73 2.43 -6.87
C CYS A 16 5.98 3.59 -7.58
N PRO A 17 5.31 4.48 -6.84
CA PRO A 17 4.79 5.71 -7.42
C PRO A 17 5.90 6.51 -8.12
N ALA A 18 5.59 7.13 -9.26
CA ALA A 18 6.54 7.96 -9.99
C ALA A 18 6.76 9.32 -9.31
N LYS A 19 5.71 9.85 -8.67
CA LYS A 19 5.76 11.12 -7.94
C LYS A 19 5.58 10.91 -6.44
N ASN A 20 6.26 11.74 -5.65
CA ASN A 20 6.06 11.77 -4.22
C ASN A 20 4.66 12.27 -3.89
N VAL A 21 3.95 11.52 -3.05
CA VAL A 21 2.75 12.03 -2.36
C VAL A 21 3.23 12.91 -1.21
N THR A 22 2.73 14.14 -1.11
CA THR A 22 3.14 15.06 -0.05
C THR A 22 1.96 15.64 0.72
N ILE A 23 2.16 15.88 2.01
CA ILE A 23 1.28 16.73 2.82
C ILE A 23 1.24 18.12 2.20
N LYS A 24 0.05 18.74 2.23
CA LYS A 24 -0.20 20.05 1.64
C LYS A 24 -0.51 21.06 2.72
N LYS A 25 -0.02 22.30 2.56
CA LYS A 25 -0.27 23.44 3.45
C LYS A 25 -1.75 23.67 3.79
N GLN A 26 -2.67 23.37 2.87
CA GLN A 26 -4.11 23.55 3.12
C GLN A 26 -4.73 22.50 4.05
N PHE A 27 -4.01 21.42 4.40
CA PHE A 27 -4.51 20.43 5.32
C PHE A 27 -4.63 21.02 6.72
N ARG A 28 -5.78 20.78 7.36
CA ARG A 28 -6.08 21.25 8.71
C ARG A 28 -5.77 20.12 9.70
N ILE A 29 -4.50 19.98 10.06
CA ILE A 29 -4.01 18.95 10.96
C ILE A 29 -3.56 19.63 12.25
N ASP A 30 -4.07 19.16 13.39
CA ASP A 30 -3.71 19.71 14.69
C ASP A 30 -2.27 19.33 15.05
N THR A 31 -1.51 20.30 15.56
CA THR A 31 -0.17 20.07 16.10
C THR A 31 -0.26 19.95 17.62
N VAL A 32 0.06 18.78 18.16
CA VAL A 32 0.05 18.50 19.60
C VAL A 32 1.41 17.97 20.04
N GLU A 33 1.92 18.43 21.17
CA GLU A 33 3.16 17.94 21.75
C GLU A 33 3.11 16.41 21.94
N GLY A 34 4.15 15.70 21.49
CA GLY A 34 4.22 14.23 21.55
C GLY A 34 3.56 13.51 20.37
N THR A 35 2.87 14.20 19.46
CA THR A 35 2.37 13.64 18.20
C THR A 35 3.34 13.90 17.06
N MET A 36 3.42 13.00 16.08
CA MET A 36 4.23 13.21 14.88
C MET A 36 3.62 14.37 14.06
N PRO A 37 4.35 15.48 13.84
CA PRO A 37 3.85 16.60 13.06
C PRO A 37 3.65 16.22 11.58
N ARG A 38 2.79 16.98 10.90
CA ARG A 38 2.54 16.88 9.46
C ARG A 38 2.73 18.26 8.84
N GLU A 39 3.88 18.47 8.23
CA GLU A 39 4.31 19.75 7.68
C GLU A 39 4.11 19.81 6.17
N ASP A 40 3.95 21.01 5.61
CA ASP A 40 3.82 21.18 4.15
C ASP A 40 5.06 20.64 3.43
N GLY A 41 4.83 19.78 2.44
CA GLY A 41 5.92 19.13 1.69
C GLY A 41 6.41 17.81 2.26
N ASP A 42 5.97 17.39 3.46
CA ASP A 42 6.32 16.08 4.02
C ASP A 42 6.00 14.95 3.04
N ILE A 43 7.00 14.12 2.74
CA ILE A 43 6.85 12.98 1.85
C ILE A 43 6.11 11.86 2.59
N CYS A 44 4.98 11.46 2.03
CA CYS A 44 4.17 10.35 2.53
C CYS A 44 4.67 9.03 1.93
N ILE A 45 4.55 7.94 2.70
CA ILE A 45 5.06 6.62 2.30
C ILE A 45 4.04 5.91 1.39
N ALA A 46 3.89 6.40 0.16
CA ALA A 46 3.04 5.80 -0.86
C ALA A 46 3.71 4.55 -1.44
N SER A 47 3.16 3.39 -1.09
CA SER A 47 3.71 2.09 -1.48
C SER A 47 2.60 1.12 -1.89
N TYR A 48 2.61 0.72 -3.15
CA TYR A 48 1.69 -0.31 -3.67
C TYR A 48 1.84 -1.66 -2.98
N MET A 49 2.97 -1.91 -2.28
CA MET A 49 3.20 -3.14 -1.52
C MET A 49 2.28 -3.25 -0.30
N ASN A 50 1.67 -2.16 0.14
CA ASN A 50 0.80 -2.13 1.32
C ASN A 50 -0.63 -2.60 0.99
N PHE A 51 -0.75 -3.69 0.23
CA PHE A 51 -2.03 -4.30 -0.16
C PHE A 51 -2.52 -5.35 0.87
N LEU A 52 -3.82 -5.64 0.83
CA LEU A 52 -4.43 -6.72 1.60
C LEU A 52 -4.78 -7.89 0.69
N ILE A 53 -4.29 -9.09 1.01
CA ILE A 53 -4.79 -10.34 0.42
C ILE A 53 -5.99 -10.81 1.25
N THR A 54 -7.15 -11.01 0.62
CA THR A 54 -8.36 -11.48 1.31
C THR A 54 -9.12 -12.51 0.49
N ASN A 55 -9.20 -13.76 0.99
CA ASN A 55 -9.94 -14.86 0.38
C ASN A 55 -9.71 -15.06 -1.13
N LYS A 56 -10.55 -14.47 -2.00
CA LYS A 56 -10.46 -14.57 -3.47
C LYS A 56 -10.00 -13.28 -4.16
N GLY A 57 -9.62 -12.25 -3.39
CA GLY A 57 -9.21 -10.97 -3.92
C GLY A 57 -7.95 -10.42 -3.27
N VAL A 58 -7.46 -9.32 -3.85
CA VAL A 58 -6.40 -8.47 -3.31
C VAL A 58 -6.83 -7.01 -3.44
N ILE A 59 -6.79 -6.27 -2.34
CA ILE A 59 -7.15 -4.84 -2.30
C ILE A 59 -5.86 -4.02 -2.36
N VAL A 60 -5.66 -3.28 -3.45
CA VAL A 60 -4.40 -2.61 -3.78
C VAL A 60 -4.55 -1.09 -3.64
N PRO A 61 -3.60 -0.41 -2.97
CA PRO A 61 -3.60 1.05 -2.88
C PRO A 61 -3.53 1.71 -4.25
N GLN A 62 -4.24 2.80 -4.45
CA GLN A 62 -4.13 3.68 -5.62
C GLN A 62 -3.93 5.12 -5.13
N TYR A 63 -3.02 5.84 -5.78
CA TYR A 63 -2.52 7.14 -5.32
C TYR A 63 -2.85 8.30 -6.26
N GLY A 64 -3.50 8.04 -7.39
CA GLY A 64 -3.64 9.01 -8.48
C GLY A 64 -2.33 9.22 -9.24
N ASP A 65 -1.44 8.23 -9.22
CA ASP A 65 -0.12 8.27 -9.83
C ASP A 65 -0.11 7.52 -11.17
N GLU A 66 0.81 7.86 -12.07
CA GLU A 66 0.89 7.23 -13.39
C GLU A 66 1.16 5.72 -13.33
N ASN A 67 1.75 5.22 -12.24
CA ASN A 67 2.02 3.81 -12.03
C ASN A 67 0.85 3.03 -11.38
N ASP A 68 -0.29 3.65 -11.08
CA ASP A 68 -1.44 2.99 -10.46
C ASP A 68 -1.89 1.74 -11.26
N ALA A 69 -2.08 1.91 -12.57
CA ALA A 69 -2.47 0.83 -13.47
C ALA A 69 -1.40 -0.26 -13.63
N LEU A 70 -0.11 0.14 -13.61
CA LEU A 70 1.00 -0.80 -13.66
C LEU A 70 1.06 -1.66 -12.39
N ALA A 71 0.81 -1.07 -11.22
CA ALA A 71 0.76 -1.78 -9.96
C ALA A 71 -0.35 -2.84 -9.96
N LEU A 72 -1.57 -2.49 -10.40
CA LEU A 72 -2.67 -3.46 -10.53
C LEU A 72 -2.30 -4.61 -11.45
N LYS A 73 -1.71 -4.33 -12.61
CA LYS A 73 -1.25 -5.36 -13.55
C LYS A 73 -0.22 -6.30 -12.92
N GLN A 74 0.79 -5.75 -12.25
CA GLN A 74 1.84 -6.55 -11.61
C GLN A 74 1.29 -7.42 -10.48
N VAL A 75 0.38 -6.89 -9.66
CA VAL A 75 -0.27 -7.67 -8.60
C VAL A 75 -1.17 -8.76 -9.20
N GLN A 76 -1.87 -8.49 -10.32
CA GLN A 76 -2.64 -9.50 -11.04
C GLN A 76 -1.77 -10.65 -11.54
N GLU A 77 -0.56 -10.36 -12.06
CA GLU A 77 0.40 -11.38 -12.46
C GLU A 77 0.93 -12.21 -11.28
N MET A 78 1.00 -11.63 -10.07
CA MET A 78 1.37 -12.35 -8.85
C MET A 78 0.24 -13.27 -8.34
N PHE A 79 -1.02 -12.87 -8.56
CA PHE A 79 -2.20 -13.58 -8.08
C PHE A 79 -3.22 -13.81 -9.22
N PRO A 80 -2.91 -14.67 -10.20
CA PRO A 80 -3.70 -14.81 -11.42
C PRO A 80 -5.14 -15.29 -11.18
N ASP A 81 -5.38 -16.02 -10.09
CA ASP A 81 -6.69 -16.58 -9.75
C ASP A 81 -7.51 -15.69 -8.79
N ARG A 82 -7.06 -14.45 -8.54
CA ARG A 82 -7.71 -13.50 -7.63
C ARG A 82 -8.18 -12.26 -8.37
N GLU A 83 -9.28 -11.71 -7.89
CA GLU A 83 -9.76 -10.39 -8.31
C GLU A 83 -8.90 -9.30 -7.66
N ILE A 84 -8.33 -8.41 -8.47
CA ILE A 84 -7.53 -7.29 -7.99
C ILE A 84 -8.39 -6.03 -8.00
N VAL A 85 -8.61 -5.45 -6.82
CA VAL A 85 -9.45 -4.27 -6.64
C VAL A 85 -8.57 -3.10 -6.19
N GLY A 86 -8.43 -2.10 -7.06
CA GLY A 86 -7.78 -0.83 -6.72
C GLY A 86 -8.71 0.07 -5.92
N VAL A 87 -8.19 0.70 -4.86
CA VAL A 87 -8.93 1.69 -4.07
C VAL A 87 -8.09 2.95 -3.92
N ASN A 88 -8.69 4.12 -4.17
CA ASN A 88 -8.03 5.40 -3.92
C ASN A 88 -7.81 5.59 -2.42
N THR A 89 -6.56 5.52 -1.98
CA THR A 89 -6.19 5.56 -0.55
C THR A 89 -5.14 6.61 -0.25
N VAL A 90 -5.05 7.65 -1.08
CA VAL A 90 -4.17 8.81 -0.84
C VAL A 90 -4.45 9.46 0.52
N GLU A 91 -5.72 9.51 0.95
CA GLU A 91 -6.08 10.04 2.26
C GLU A 91 -5.50 9.22 3.43
N VAL A 92 -5.39 7.90 3.27
CA VAL A 92 -4.81 7.03 4.30
C VAL A 92 -3.30 7.24 4.41
N VAL A 93 -2.61 7.49 3.29
CA VAL A 93 -1.15 7.62 3.28
C VAL A 93 -0.65 8.90 3.96
N TYR A 94 -1.46 9.96 3.98
CA TYR A 94 -1.17 11.16 4.77
C TYR A 94 -1.06 10.84 6.28
N GLY A 95 -1.80 9.83 6.75
CA GLY A 95 -1.73 9.34 8.13
C GLY A 95 -0.49 8.49 8.44
N GLY A 96 0.28 8.05 7.43
CA GLY A 96 1.52 7.29 7.60
C GLY A 96 1.45 5.80 7.28
N GLY A 97 0.38 5.32 6.64
CA GLY A 97 0.22 3.91 6.26
C GLY A 97 -0.69 3.70 5.06
N ASN A 98 -1.16 2.47 4.84
CA ASN A 98 -2.18 2.20 3.84
C ASN A 98 -3.06 1.00 4.22
N ILE A 99 -3.76 0.42 3.23
CA ILE A 99 -4.72 -0.69 3.39
C ILE A 99 -4.22 -1.81 4.32
N HIS A 100 -2.99 -2.29 4.13
CA HIS A 100 -2.44 -3.35 4.98
C HIS A 100 -2.28 -2.92 6.44
N CYS A 101 -1.89 -1.67 6.69
CA CYS A 101 -1.68 -1.15 8.04
C CYS A 101 -2.98 -0.97 8.84
N ILE A 102 -4.12 -0.84 8.17
CA ILE A 102 -5.42 -0.54 8.79
C ILE A 102 -6.37 -1.76 8.82
N THR A 103 -5.85 -2.95 8.49
CA THR A 103 -6.64 -4.18 8.44
C THR A 103 -5.97 -5.30 9.23
N GLN A 104 -6.79 -6.19 9.78
CA GLN A 104 -6.34 -7.39 10.49
C GLN A 104 -7.20 -8.56 10.03
N GLN A 105 -6.60 -9.57 9.40
CA GLN A 105 -7.34 -10.74 8.92
C GLN A 105 -7.60 -11.72 10.06
N GLU A 106 -8.83 -12.23 10.11
CA GLU A 106 -9.20 -13.39 10.92
C GLU A 106 -9.27 -14.63 10.01
N PRO A 107 -8.44 -15.65 10.23
CA PRO A 107 -8.49 -16.87 9.45
C PRO A 107 -9.75 -17.68 9.82
N LYS A 108 -10.31 -18.40 8.85
CA LYS A 108 -11.39 -19.35 9.14
C LYS A 108 -10.91 -20.40 10.13
N ALA A 109 -11.77 -20.73 11.09
CA ALA A 109 -11.61 -21.92 11.90
C ALA A 109 -11.56 -23.17 10.98
N LYS A 110 -10.86 -24.20 11.45
CA LYS A 110 -10.83 -25.50 10.79
C LYS A 110 -12.16 -26.22 10.90
#